data_AF-A0A4Y8ASZ4-F1
#
_entry.id   AF-A0A4Y8ASZ4-F1
#
_cell.length_a   1.000
_cell.length_b   1.000
_cell.length_c   1.000
_cell.angle_alpha   90.00
_cell.angle_beta   90.00
_cell.angle_gamma   90.00
#
_symmetry.space_group_name_H-M   'P 1'
#
loop_
_entity.id
_entity.type
_entity.pdbx_description
1 polymer ?
#
loop_
_entity_poly.entity_id
_entity_poly.type
_entity_poly.pdbx_seq_one_letter_code
_entity_poly.pdbx_strand_id
1 'polypeptide(L)'
;MNKYLYILFISFFMFSCTSNTILKKPDNLIPEDQMVDLLTDLLLAVNAETTKNLDLKRKVDYHPLVFKKYNIDSTQFKESNFYYTSRVDDYDVILSKVEERLKTLNKKFETLKREEDSIAQAIKNLEKKSIDSINKIKRRRVEPIKENLKRK
;
A
#
# COMPACT_ATOMS: atom_id res chain seq x y z
N MET A 1 -26.66 -36.27 -37.67
CA MET A 1 -25.91 -36.68 -36.45
C MET A 1 -25.29 -35.51 -35.69
N ASN A 2 -24.82 -34.44 -36.34
CA ASN A 2 -24.04 -33.37 -35.68
C ASN A 2 -24.81 -32.47 -34.69
N LYS A 3 -26.15 -32.32 -34.84
CA LYS A 3 -26.97 -31.48 -33.94
C LYS A 3 -27.18 -32.12 -32.54
N TYR A 4 -27.24 -33.44 -32.48
CA TYR A 4 -27.37 -34.18 -31.21
C TYR A 4 -26.06 -34.18 -30.40
N LEU A 5 -24.91 -34.19 -31.09
CA LEU A 5 -23.59 -34.00 -30.46
C LEU A 5 -23.48 -32.63 -29.78
N TYR A 6 -23.98 -31.57 -30.41
CA TYR A 6 -24.01 -30.22 -29.80
C TYR A 6 -24.88 -30.15 -28.55
N ILE A 7 -26.05 -30.80 -28.57
CA ILE A 7 -26.97 -30.87 -27.41
C ILE A 7 -26.34 -31.69 -26.28
N LEU A 8 -25.67 -32.80 -26.60
CA LEU A 8 -24.95 -33.62 -25.62
C LEU A 8 -23.79 -32.86 -24.98
N PHE A 9 -23.04 -32.08 -25.78
CA PHE A 9 -21.94 -31.25 -25.30
C PHE A 9 -22.42 -30.13 -24.37
N ILE A 10 -23.52 -29.45 -24.73
CA ILE A 10 -24.16 -28.43 -23.88
C ILE A 10 -24.71 -29.04 -22.59
N SER A 11 -25.33 -30.22 -22.67
CA SER A 11 -25.84 -30.94 -21.49
C SER A 11 -24.72 -31.35 -20.53
N PHE A 12 -23.58 -31.82 -21.05
CA PHE A 12 -22.41 -32.16 -20.24
C PHE A 12 -21.83 -30.95 -19.48
N PHE A 13 -21.85 -29.76 -20.10
CA PHE A 13 -21.45 -28.51 -19.45
C PHE A 13 -22.38 -28.13 -18.28
N MET A 14 -23.68 -28.42 -18.37
CA MET A 14 -24.65 -28.16 -17.28
C MET A 14 -24.44 -29.07 -16.07
N PHE A 15 -23.96 -30.31 -16.27
CA PHE A 15 -23.68 -31.26 -15.18
C PHE A 15 -22.32 -31.06 -14.49
N SER A 16 -21.40 -30.26 -15.05
CA SER A 16 -20.11 -29.94 -14.41
C SER A 16 -20.21 -28.95 -13.25
N CYS A 17 -21.40 -28.40 -12.99
CA CYS A 17 -21.62 -27.54 -11.82
C CYS A 17 -21.66 -28.42 -10.56
N THR A 18 -20.49 -28.68 -9.98
CA THR A 18 -20.37 -29.43 -8.73
C THR A 18 -20.77 -28.51 -7.57
N SER A 19 -21.99 -28.68 -7.08
CA SER A 19 -22.55 -27.96 -5.92
C SER A 19 -22.05 -28.50 -4.57
N ASN A 20 -20.81 -29.00 -4.49
CA ASN A 20 -20.19 -29.33 -3.20
C ASN A 20 -19.76 -28.02 -2.52
N THR A 21 -20.71 -27.38 -1.87
CA THR A 21 -20.59 -26.05 -1.26
C THR A 21 -19.88 -26.03 0.09
N ILE A 22 -19.41 -27.17 0.59
CA ILE A 22 -18.66 -27.25 1.86
C ILE A 22 -17.25 -27.76 1.55
N LEU A 23 -16.33 -26.81 1.36
CA LEU A 23 -14.92 -27.14 1.23
C LEU A 23 -14.38 -27.68 2.56
N LYS A 24 -13.59 -28.76 2.48
CA LYS A 24 -12.88 -29.27 3.65
C LYS A 24 -11.87 -28.22 4.13
N LYS A 25 -11.84 -27.98 5.44
CA LYS A 25 -10.83 -27.13 6.07
C LYS A 25 -9.43 -27.71 5.80
N PRO A 26 -8.49 -26.92 5.25
CA PRO A 26 -7.12 -27.38 5.03
C PRO A 26 -6.37 -27.50 6.38
N ASP A 27 -5.47 -28.47 6.49
CA ASP A 27 -4.74 -28.75 7.75
C ASP A 27 -3.76 -27.62 8.11
N ASN A 28 -3.25 -26.92 7.09
CA ASN A 28 -2.35 -25.79 7.16
C ASN A 28 -3.08 -24.42 7.08
N LEU A 29 -4.37 -24.35 7.45
CA LEU A 29 -5.15 -23.11 7.35
C LEU A 29 -4.47 -21.94 8.10
N ILE A 30 -4.26 -20.83 7.40
CA ILE A 30 -3.83 -19.57 8.00
C ILE A 30 -4.96 -19.06 8.91
N PRO A 31 -4.73 -18.83 10.21
CA PRO A 31 -5.74 -18.30 11.12
C PRO A 31 -6.34 -16.97 10.63
N GLU A 32 -7.61 -16.71 10.97
CA GLU A 32 -8.34 -15.53 10.47
C GLU A 32 -7.60 -14.22 10.78
N ASP A 33 -7.18 -14.01 12.03
CA ASP A 33 -6.48 -12.78 12.42
C ASP A 33 -5.15 -12.62 11.68
N GLN A 34 -4.42 -13.73 11.46
CA GLN A 34 -3.20 -13.74 10.66
C GLN A 34 -3.50 -13.48 9.19
N MET A 35 -4.63 -13.95 8.65
CA MET A 35 -5.06 -13.67 7.28
C MET A 35 -5.36 -12.17 7.09
N VAL A 36 -5.97 -11.51 8.08
CA VAL A 36 -6.18 -10.06 8.05
C VAL A 36 -4.84 -9.33 8.01
N ASP A 37 -3.88 -9.72 8.85
CA ASP A 37 -2.52 -9.14 8.84
C ASP A 37 -1.85 -9.34 7.48
N LEU A 38 -1.89 -10.58 6.98
CA LEU A 38 -1.27 -11.00 5.73
C LEU A 38 -1.82 -10.23 4.53
N LEU A 39 -3.15 -10.18 4.38
CA LEU A 39 -3.81 -9.50 3.26
C LEU A 39 -3.56 -7.99 3.28
N THR A 40 -3.49 -7.40 4.47
CA THR A 40 -3.13 -5.97 4.63
C THR A 40 -1.73 -5.73 4.05
N ASP A 41 -0.74 -6.51 4.47
CA ASP A 41 0.64 -6.39 4.00
C ASP A 41 0.80 -6.74 2.52
N LEU A 42 0.06 -7.74 2.02
CA LEU A 42 0.08 -8.12 0.61
C LEU A 42 -0.46 -7.00 -0.27
N LEU A 43 -1.54 -6.34 0.14
CA LEU A 43 -2.08 -5.21 -0.59
C LEU A 43 -1.12 -4.01 -0.56
N LEU A 44 -0.45 -3.75 0.57
CA LEU A 44 0.61 -2.74 0.63
C LEU A 44 1.78 -3.08 -0.31
N ALA A 45 2.21 -4.34 -0.33
CA ALA A 45 3.27 -4.84 -1.20
C ALA A 45 2.94 -4.64 -2.68
N VAL A 46 1.73 -5.03 -3.12
CA VAL A 46 1.27 -4.85 -4.51
C VAL A 46 1.26 -3.38 -4.92
N ASN A 47 0.78 -2.48 -4.04
CA ASN A 47 0.76 -1.05 -4.34
C ASN A 47 2.19 -0.45 -4.38
N ALA A 48 3.10 -0.96 -3.54
CA ALA A 48 4.49 -0.51 -3.51
C ALA A 48 5.27 -0.85 -4.79
N GLU A 49 4.88 -1.88 -5.56
CA GLU A 49 5.55 -2.27 -6.81
C GLU A 49 5.60 -1.13 -7.84
N THR A 50 4.60 -0.24 -7.82
CA THR A 50 4.50 0.90 -8.74
C THR A 50 5.42 2.06 -8.35
N THR A 51 5.88 2.11 -7.10
CA THR A 51 6.71 3.18 -6.54
C THR A 51 8.19 2.83 -6.62
N LYS A 52 9.06 3.84 -6.79
CA LYS A 52 10.51 3.61 -6.75
C LYS A 52 10.94 3.26 -5.32
N ASN A 53 11.67 2.17 -5.16
CA ASN A 53 12.27 1.82 -3.87
C ASN A 53 13.59 2.58 -3.64
N LEU A 54 14.25 2.29 -2.50
CA LEU A 54 15.53 2.91 -2.11
C LEU A 54 16.65 2.66 -3.14
N ASP A 55 16.60 1.54 -3.86
CA ASP A 55 17.54 1.20 -4.95
C ASP A 55 17.12 1.78 -6.31
N LEU A 56 16.14 2.70 -6.32
CA LEU A 56 15.56 3.33 -7.52
C LEU A 56 14.88 2.35 -8.50
N LYS A 57 14.58 1.13 -8.06
CA LYS A 57 13.90 0.09 -8.85
C LYS A 57 12.38 0.23 -8.74
N ARG A 58 11.69 -0.20 -9.80
CA ARG A 58 10.22 -0.35 -9.89
C ARG A 58 9.89 -1.79 -10.25
N LYS A 59 8.62 -2.19 -10.06
CA LYS A 59 8.11 -3.53 -10.38
C LYS A 59 8.89 -4.64 -9.65
N VAL A 60 9.28 -4.37 -8.41
CA VAL A 60 9.93 -5.36 -7.55
C VAL A 60 8.83 -6.15 -6.88
N ASP A 61 8.85 -7.48 -7.03
CA ASP A 61 7.91 -8.37 -6.35
C ASP A 61 8.26 -8.47 -4.86
N TYR A 62 7.34 -8.01 -4.02
CA TYR A 62 7.48 -8.02 -2.56
C TYR A 62 6.72 -9.18 -1.89
N HIS A 63 5.96 -9.99 -2.62
CA HIS A 63 5.22 -11.14 -2.06
C HIS A 63 6.12 -12.10 -1.27
N PRO A 64 7.34 -12.45 -1.73
CA PRO A 64 8.23 -13.32 -0.96
C PRO A 64 8.63 -12.75 0.41
N LEU A 65 8.74 -11.42 0.52
CA LEU A 65 9.05 -10.77 1.80
C LEU A 65 7.88 -10.85 2.76
N VAL A 66 6.66 -10.65 2.27
CA VAL A 66 5.43 -10.79 3.05
C VAL A 66 5.28 -12.23 3.52
N PHE A 67 5.39 -13.22 2.63
CA PHE A 67 5.29 -14.64 3.00
C PHE A 67 6.34 -15.05 4.04
N LYS A 68 7.58 -14.58 3.88
CA LYS A 68 8.64 -14.78 4.88
C LYS A 68 8.29 -14.16 6.24
N LYS A 69 7.71 -12.96 6.28
CA LYS A 69 7.30 -12.29 7.53
C LYS A 69 6.28 -13.11 8.32
N TYR A 70 5.33 -13.74 7.62
CA TYR A 70 4.26 -14.54 8.24
C TYR A 70 4.59 -16.03 8.37
N ASN A 71 5.79 -16.46 7.96
CA ASN A 71 6.22 -17.86 7.94
C ASN A 71 5.22 -18.78 7.21
N ILE A 72 4.77 -18.33 6.03
CA ILE A 72 3.88 -19.08 5.14
C ILE A 72 4.53 -19.24 3.76
N ASP A 73 3.95 -20.11 2.94
CA ASP A 73 4.27 -20.20 1.51
C ASP A 73 3.06 -19.86 0.62
N SER A 74 3.30 -19.78 -0.70
CA SER A 74 2.28 -19.42 -1.67
C SER A 74 1.19 -20.49 -1.83
N THR A 75 1.50 -21.76 -1.59
CA THR A 75 0.54 -22.86 -1.64
C THR A 75 -0.40 -22.77 -0.43
N GLN A 76 0.14 -22.61 0.77
CA GLN A 76 -0.62 -22.43 2.00
C GLN A 76 -1.55 -21.20 1.90
N PHE A 77 -1.04 -20.08 1.37
CA PHE A 77 -1.87 -18.91 1.10
C PHE A 77 -3.01 -19.22 0.14
N LYS A 78 -2.71 -19.87 -1.00
CA LYS A 78 -3.72 -20.22 -2.01
C LYS A 78 -4.82 -21.11 -1.43
N GLU A 79 -4.44 -22.15 -0.67
CA GLU A 79 -5.37 -23.08 -0.04
C GLU A 79 -6.24 -22.40 1.02
N SER A 80 -5.62 -21.56 1.86
CA SER A 80 -6.34 -20.80 2.89
C SER A 80 -7.28 -19.77 2.28
N ASN A 81 -6.80 -19.01 1.29
CA ASN A 81 -7.62 -18.03 0.58
C ASN A 81 -8.79 -18.70 -0.15
N PHE A 82 -8.57 -19.86 -0.78
CA PHE A 82 -9.64 -20.64 -1.40
C PHE A 82 -10.67 -21.13 -0.38
N TYR A 83 -10.22 -21.59 0.79
CA TYR A 83 -11.11 -21.96 1.89
C TYR A 83 -11.96 -20.77 2.36
N TYR A 84 -11.36 -19.62 2.63
CA TYR A 84 -12.11 -18.44 3.09
C TYR A 84 -13.04 -17.88 2.02
N THR A 85 -12.60 -17.75 0.78
CA THR A 85 -13.44 -17.22 -0.33
C THR A 85 -14.67 -18.10 -0.62
N SER A 86 -14.65 -19.39 -0.27
CA SER A 86 -15.83 -20.26 -0.34
C SER A 86 -16.87 -19.97 0.74
N ARG A 87 -16.49 -19.28 1.82
CA ARG A 87 -17.34 -18.92 2.96
C ARG A 87 -17.52 -17.40 3.01
N VAL A 88 -18.53 -16.93 2.30
CA VAL A 88 -18.75 -15.49 2.05
C VAL A 88 -18.79 -14.67 3.34
N ASP A 89 -19.54 -15.13 4.35
CA ASP A 89 -19.69 -14.39 5.62
C ASP A 89 -18.35 -14.25 6.37
N ASP A 90 -17.55 -15.31 6.43
CA ASP A 90 -16.24 -15.27 7.09
C ASP A 90 -15.24 -14.38 6.33
N TYR A 91 -15.28 -14.42 4.99
CA TYR A 91 -14.38 -13.62 4.17
C TYR A 91 -14.75 -12.13 4.21
N ASP A 92 -16.03 -11.80 4.29
CA ASP A 92 -16.52 -10.43 4.47
C ASP A 92 -15.98 -9.82 5.78
N VAL A 93 -15.98 -10.59 6.87
CA VAL A 93 -15.37 -10.17 8.15
C VAL A 93 -13.87 -9.91 8.00
N ILE A 94 -13.14 -10.81 7.32
CA ILE A 94 -11.70 -10.63 7.05
C ILE A 94 -11.46 -9.34 6.27
N LEU A 95 -12.17 -9.14 5.14
CA LEU A 95 -11.99 -7.98 4.28
C LEU A 95 -12.36 -6.67 4.98
N SER A 96 -13.43 -6.67 5.78
CA SER A 96 -13.84 -5.51 6.59
C SER A 96 -12.74 -5.09 7.57
N LYS A 97 -12.12 -6.06 8.26
CA LYS A 97 -10.99 -5.79 9.17
C LYS A 97 -9.75 -5.29 8.41
N VAL A 98 -9.47 -5.82 7.22
CA VAL A 98 -8.38 -5.34 6.34
C VAL A 98 -8.63 -3.88 5.95
N GLU A 99 -9.84 -3.55 5.51
CA GLU A 99 -10.22 -2.19 5.13
C GLU A 99 -10.07 -1.21 6.30
N GLU A 100 -10.54 -1.58 7.50
CA GLU A 100 -10.41 -0.77 8.71
C GLU A 100 -8.94 -0.47 9.05
N ARG A 101 -8.07 -1.48 8.96
CA ARG A 101 -6.63 -1.32 9.20
C ARG A 101 -5.98 -0.40 8.19
N LEU A 102 -6.30 -0.55 6.90
CA LEU A 102 -5.78 0.33 5.86
C LEU A 102 -6.25 1.77 6.03
N LYS A 103 -7.52 1.99 6.39
CA LYS A 103 -8.05 3.33 6.72
C LYS A 103 -7.31 3.95 7.91
N THR A 104 -7.03 3.16 8.94
CA THR A 104 -6.32 3.60 10.14
C THR A 104 -4.87 3.95 9.82
N LEU A 105 -4.17 3.12 9.05
CA LEU A 105 -2.82 3.39 8.57
C LEU A 105 -2.78 4.67 7.72
N ASN A 106 -3.72 4.80 6.78
CA ASN A 106 -3.79 5.97 5.92
C ASN A 106 -3.99 7.26 6.72
N LYS A 107 -4.95 7.25 7.68
CA LYS A 107 -5.18 8.40 8.56
C LYS A 107 -3.94 8.77 9.36
N LYS A 108 -3.20 7.78 9.88
CA LYS A 108 -1.93 7.99 10.60
C LYS A 108 -0.87 8.64 9.71
N PHE A 109 -0.70 8.16 8.47
CA PHE A 109 0.30 8.73 7.55
C PHE A 109 -0.10 10.13 7.06
N GLU A 110 -1.38 10.39 6.84
CA GLU A 110 -1.88 11.74 6.52
C GLU A 110 -1.63 12.75 7.66
N THR A 111 -1.79 12.33 8.91
CA THR A 111 -1.46 13.20 10.06
C THR A 111 0.04 13.48 10.15
N LEU A 112 0.88 12.45 9.98
CA LEU A 112 2.33 12.60 10.02
C LEU A 112 2.83 13.53 8.90
N LYS A 113 2.30 13.36 7.68
CA LYS A 113 2.64 14.21 6.54
C LYS A 113 2.27 15.68 6.79
N ARG A 114 1.09 15.94 7.38
CA ARG A 114 0.66 17.30 7.70
C ARG A 114 1.57 17.98 8.73
N GLU A 115 2.00 17.22 9.73
CA GLU A 115 2.95 17.70 10.74
C GLU A 115 4.30 18.02 10.11
N GLU A 116 4.81 17.12 9.25
CA GLU A 116 6.05 17.31 8.49
C GLU A 116 5.98 18.56 7.60
N ASP A 117 4.91 18.73 6.83
CA ASP A 117 4.67 19.91 5.98
C ASP A 117 4.62 21.20 6.80
N SER A 118 3.99 21.16 7.98
CA SER A 118 3.88 22.30 8.88
C SER A 118 5.26 22.71 9.44
N ILE A 119 6.07 21.73 9.83
CA ILE A 119 7.45 21.94 10.30
C ILE A 119 8.30 22.51 9.16
N ALA A 120 8.24 21.92 7.96
CA ALA A 120 8.97 22.39 6.80
C ALA A 120 8.62 23.84 6.45
N GLN A 121 7.34 24.21 6.51
CA GLN A 121 6.89 25.58 6.26
C GLN A 121 7.36 26.55 7.34
N ALA A 122 7.37 26.14 8.60
CA ALA A 122 7.90 26.95 9.70
C ALA A 122 9.40 27.23 9.52
N ILE A 123 10.19 26.20 9.18
CA ILE A 123 11.63 26.33 8.88
C ILE A 123 11.85 27.32 7.73
N LYS A 124 11.13 27.14 6.62
CA LYS A 124 11.21 28.03 5.44
C LYS A 124 10.89 29.49 5.78
N ASN A 125 9.88 29.72 6.63
CA ASN A 125 9.51 31.06 7.07
C ASN A 125 10.60 31.70 7.95
N LEU A 126 11.23 30.92 8.83
CA LEU A 126 12.34 31.37 9.67
C LEU A 126 13.58 31.71 8.82
N GLU A 127 13.92 30.87 7.83
CA GLU A 127 15.01 31.13 6.89
C GLU A 127 14.78 32.43 6.12
N LYS A 128 13.57 32.63 5.57
CA LYS A 128 13.21 33.86 4.86
C LYS A 128 13.37 35.10 5.75
N LYS A 129 12.88 35.05 7.00
CA LYS A 129 13.01 36.15 7.96
C LYS A 129 14.46 36.48 8.31
N SER A 130 15.31 35.44 8.42
CA SER A 130 16.76 35.61 8.63
C SER A 130 17.42 36.31 7.44
N ILE A 131 17.14 35.84 6.22
CA ILE A 131 17.67 36.43 4.97
C ILE A 131 17.23 37.90 4.82
N ASP A 132 15.96 38.19 5.08
CA ASP A 132 15.43 39.56 5.02
C ASP A 132 16.13 40.48 6.02
N SER A 133 16.41 39.98 7.23
CA SER A 133 17.15 40.70 8.27
C SER A 133 18.59 40.98 7.84
N ILE A 134 19.27 39.99 7.26
CA ILE A 134 20.64 40.12 6.73
C ILE A 134 20.68 41.14 5.57
N ASN A 135 19.73 41.05 4.64
CA ASN A 135 19.63 41.98 3.51
C ASN A 135 19.39 43.42 3.99
N LYS A 136 18.53 43.62 5.00
CA LYS A 136 18.29 44.93 5.61
C LYS A 136 19.55 45.50 6.26
N ILE A 137 20.35 44.67 6.93
CA ILE A 137 21.64 45.07 7.50
C ILE A 137 22.64 45.45 6.39
N LYS A 138 22.72 44.65 5.33
CA LYS A 138 23.60 44.88 4.18
C LYS A 138 23.30 46.21 3.48
N ARG A 139 22.03 46.50 3.21
CA ARG A 139 21.58 47.78 2.63
C ARG A 139 21.94 48.97 3.52
N ARG A 140 21.77 48.85 4.84
CA ARG A 140 22.06 49.95 5.77
C ARG A 140 23.55 50.22 5.98
N ARG A 141 24.38 49.18 6.05
CA ARG A 141 25.79 49.31 6.46
C ARG A 141 26.80 49.14 5.32
N VAL A 142 26.55 48.25 4.37
CA VAL A 142 27.57 47.84 3.38
C VAL A 142 27.43 48.60 2.06
N GLU A 143 26.21 48.80 1.59
CA GLU A 143 25.95 49.50 0.31
C GLU A 143 26.44 50.97 0.33
N PRO A 144 26.19 51.78 1.37
CA PRO A 144 26.69 53.16 1.42
C PRO A 144 28.22 53.25 1.43
N ILE A 145 28.90 52.33 2.14
CA ILE A 145 30.36 52.27 2.19
C ILE A 145 30.93 51.94 0.81
N LYS A 146 30.34 50.97 0.10
CA LYS A 146 30.75 50.62 -1.27
C LYS A 146 30.57 51.79 -2.23
N GLU A 147 29.49 52.54 -2.10
CA GLU A 147 29.21 53.65 -3.00
C GLU A 147 30.18 54.82 -2.78
N ASN A 148 30.52 55.12 -1.54
CA ASN A 148 31.54 56.11 -1.20
C ASN A 148 32.94 55.72 -1.71
N LEU A 149 33.29 54.43 -1.69
CA LEU A 149 34.56 53.93 -2.22
C LEU A 149 34.67 54.03 -3.75
N LYS A 150 33.54 53.99 -4.47
CA LYS A 150 33.52 54.12 -5.95
C LYS A 150 33.62 55.57 -6.45
N ARG A 151 33.36 56.54 -5.57
CA ARG A 151 33.40 57.99 -5.90
C ARG A 151 34.78 58.63 -5.64
N LYS A 152 35.72 57.86 -5.08
CA LYS A 152 37.14 58.22 -4.96
C LYS A 152 37.92 57.60 -6.12
#